data_AF-A0AAD1QYK1-F1
#
_entry.id   AF-A0AAD1QYK1-F1
#
_cell.length_a   1.000
_cell.length_b   1.000
_cell.length_c   1.000
_cell.angle_alpha   90.00
_cell.angle_beta   90.00
_cell.angle_gamma   90.00
#
_symmetry.space_group_name_H-M   'P 1'
#
loop_
_entity.id
_entity.type
_entity.pdbx_description
1 polymer ?
#
loop_
_entity_poly.entity_id
_entity_poly.type
_entity_poly.pdbx_seq_one_letter_code
_entity_poly.pdbx_strand_id
1 'polypeptide(L)'
;MAGLRPREKAGCRQLLEQLDTADLVSLTETVTNRMIQVFGREEALDAILVYSASATELLKRRKVHRDIIFKYLATQQISVLPSSDKNQLIQHAIEYWKDPVKNPKLSSKPQAKTEDKSHLGSLDCQLLGEQFCKWFYQLLNSQNPMLGHEKGDWGPQHFWENAVLKFSYSTTEENMEEYNGAQMTSLRLLALTREERLVFNPNVDSKGLKCVTSPHGLVVVAVAGTIHRNNLWLGIFEQIFGLIRCPIGENWKIRFVNLKVFGQNTTGSVDSPPMPSIQYKTNELEVFYS
;
A
#
# COMPACT_ATOMS: atom_id res chain seq x y z
N MET A 1 -18.00 -3.48 26.36
CA MET A 1 -16.85 -4.38 26.17
C MET A 1 -16.92 -4.91 24.75
N ALA A 2 -15.95 -4.59 23.90
CA ALA A 2 -15.93 -5.11 22.53
C ALA A 2 -15.42 -6.56 22.59
N GLY A 3 -16.25 -7.52 22.17
CA GLY A 3 -15.85 -8.91 21.99
C GLY A 3 -15.52 -9.20 20.52
N LEU A 4 -15.11 -10.43 20.23
CA LEU A 4 -14.85 -10.92 18.87
C LEU A 4 -16.09 -10.74 17.96
N ARG A 5 -15.88 -10.20 16.74
CA ARG A 5 -16.93 -10.17 15.71
C ARG A 5 -17.26 -11.60 15.23
N PRO A 6 -18.44 -11.85 14.63
CA PRO A 6 -18.83 -13.21 14.23
C PRO A 6 -17.81 -13.93 13.31
N ARG A 7 -17.24 -13.22 12.31
CA ARG A 7 -16.21 -13.77 11.42
C ARG A 7 -14.88 -14.03 12.12
N GLU A 8 -14.47 -13.12 13.00
CA GLU A 8 -13.27 -13.30 13.82
C GLU A 8 -13.45 -14.47 14.77
N LYS A 9 -14.64 -14.64 15.36
CA LYS A 9 -14.96 -15.78 16.22
C LYS A 9 -14.88 -17.10 15.46
N ALA A 10 -15.42 -17.15 14.23
CA ALA A 10 -15.33 -18.34 13.38
C ALA A 10 -13.90 -18.64 12.94
N GLY A 11 -13.14 -17.63 12.51
CA GLY A 11 -11.75 -17.77 12.10
C GLY A 11 -10.82 -18.17 13.25
N CYS A 12 -10.99 -17.56 14.42
CA CYS A 12 -10.30 -17.96 15.64
C CYS A 12 -10.65 -19.40 16.03
N ARG A 13 -11.92 -19.84 15.94
CA ARG A 13 -12.28 -21.23 16.23
C ARG A 13 -11.51 -22.22 15.34
N GLN A 14 -11.52 -22.01 14.02
CA GLN A 14 -10.82 -22.85 13.06
C GLN A 14 -9.29 -22.88 13.25
N LEU A 15 -8.71 -21.74 13.67
CA LEU A 15 -7.29 -21.67 13.97
C LEU A 15 -6.94 -22.42 15.26
N LEU A 16 -7.75 -22.23 16.31
CA LEU A 16 -7.56 -22.86 17.61
C LEU A 16 -7.80 -24.38 17.55
N GLU A 17 -8.60 -24.87 16.62
CA GLU A 17 -8.76 -26.31 16.35
C GLU A 17 -7.45 -27.00 15.94
N GLN A 18 -6.46 -26.24 15.44
CA GLN A 18 -5.13 -26.77 15.10
C GLN A 18 -4.18 -26.87 16.30
N LEU A 19 -4.56 -26.34 17.48
CA LEU A 19 -3.79 -26.47 18.71
C LEU A 19 -4.06 -27.81 19.40
N ASP A 20 -3.06 -28.32 20.12
CA ASP A 20 -3.24 -29.48 20.97
C ASP A 20 -4.08 -29.10 22.22
N THR A 21 -4.59 -30.13 22.92
CA THR A 21 -5.49 -29.90 24.07
C THR A 21 -4.74 -29.23 25.23
N ALA A 22 -3.43 -29.48 25.39
CA ALA A 22 -2.62 -28.87 26.44
C ALA A 22 -2.42 -27.36 26.23
N ASP A 23 -2.16 -26.93 25.00
CA ASP A 23 -2.01 -25.51 24.66
C ASP A 23 -3.34 -24.77 24.72
N LEU A 24 -4.47 -25.41 24.38
CA LEU A 24 -5.80 -24.83 24.55
C LEU A 24 -6.14 -24.59 26.02
N VAL A 25 -5.85 -25.53 26.91
CA VAL A 25 -6.07 -25.35 28.36
C VAL A 25 -5.19 -24.21 28.88
N SER A 26 -3.90 -24.20 28.52
CA SER A 26 -2.98 -23.12 28.89
C SER A 26 -3.43 -21.76 28.36
N LEU A 27 -3.95 -21.70 27.13
CA LEU A 27 -4.48 -20.48 26.53
C LEU A 27 -5.73 -20.00 27.28
N THR A 28 -6.62 -20.92 27.65
CA THR A 28 -7.84 -20.62 28.43
C THR A 28 -7.51 -20.00 29.79
N GLU A 29 -6.51 -20.50 30.51
CA GLU A 29 -6.06 -19.90 31.78
C GLU A 29 -5.63 -18.43 31.60
N THR A 30 -4.94 -18.13 30.50
CA THR A 30 -4.45 -16.77 30.21
C THR A 30 -5.52 -15.82 29.67
N VAL A 31 -6.61 -16.36 29.11
CA VAL A 31 -7.73 -15.55 28.59
C VAL A 31 -8.74 -15.27 29.70
N THR A 32 -8.94 -16.23 30.62
CA THR A 32 -9.89 -16.13 31.74
C THR A 32 -9.26 -15.61 33.04
N ASN A 33 -7.97 -15.30 33.04
CA ASN A 33 -7.18 -15.00 34.24
C ASN A 33 -7.35 -16.06 35.35
N ARG A 34 -7.43 -17.34 34.94
CA ARG A 34 -7.67 -18.52 35.82
C ARG A 34 -8.96 -18.46 36.65
N MET A 35 -9.91 -17.60 36.28
CA MET A 35 -11.21 -17.52 36.97
C MET A 35 -12.14 -18.68 36.60
N ILE A 36 -11.83 -19.44 35.55
CA ILE A 36 -12.64 -20.54 35.04
C ILE A 36 -11.73 -21.75 34.82
N GLN A 37 -12.11 -22.89 35.39
CA GLN A 37 -11.48 -24.18 35.10
C GLN A 37 -12.28 -24.90 34.03
N VAL A 38 -11.56 -25.42 33.03
CA VAL A 38 -12.16 -26.04 31.87
C VAL A 38 -11.55 -27.42 31.68
N PHE A 39 -12.40 -28.44 31.54
CA PHE A 39 -11.97 -29.84 31.52
C PHE A 39 -12.10 -30.49 30.14
N GLY A 40 -12.87 -29.87 29.23
CA GLY A 40 -13.10 -30.35 27.87
C GLY A 40 -12.47 -29.47 26.78
N ARG A 41 -12.10 -30.08 25.64
CA ARG A 41 -11.54 -29.36 24.47
C ARG A 41 -12.52 -28.33 23.89
N GLU A 42 -13.78 -28.73 23.69
CA GLU A 42 -14.83 -27.81 23.18
C GLU A 42 -15.13 -26.69 24.16
N GLU A 43 -15.19 -27.03 25.45
CA GLU A 43 -15.39 -26.06 26.52
C GLU A 43 -14.24 -25.03 26.56
N ALA A 44 -13.00 -25.46 26.28
CA ALA A 44 -11.83 -24.58 26.23
C ALA A 44 -11.91 -23.62 25.04
N LEU A 45 -12.29 -24.13 23.86
CA LEU A 45 -12.51 -23.32 22.66
C LEU A 45 -13.59 -22.26 22.90
N ASP A 46 -14.74 -22.66 23.45
CA ASP A 46 -15.84 -21.73 23.70
C ASP A 46 -15.46 -20.68 24.76
N ALA A 47 -14.78 -21.07 25.85
CA ALA A 47 -14.29 -20.16 26.86
C ALA A 47 -13.29 -19.13 26.27
N ILE A 48 -12.32 -19.57 25.47
CA ILE A 48 -11.37 -18.68 24.81
C ILE A 48 -12.11 -17.66 23.92
N LEU A 49 -13.08 -18.12 23.12
CA LEU A 49 -13.82 -17.25 22.20
C LEU A 49 -14.78 -16.29 22.91
N VAL A 50 -15.28 -16.63 24.10
CA VAL A 50 -16.20 -15.78 24.87
C VAL A 50 -15.44 -14.70 25.64
N TYR A 51 -14.31 -15.05 26.26
CA TYR A 51 -13.58 -14.14 27.17
C TYR A 51 -12.45 -13.36 26.49
N SER A 52 -12.21 -13.57 25.19
CA SER A 52 -11.22 -12.79 24.43
C SER A 52 -11.72 -11.39 24.08
N ALA A 53 -10.94 -10.37 24.43
CA ALA A 53 -11.23 -8.96 24.14
C ALA A 53 -11.01 -8.58 22.66
N SER A 54 -10.03 -9.18 21.99
CA SER A 54 -9.82 -8.98 20.55
C SER A 54 -9.11 -10.17 19.90
N ALA A 55 -9.35 -10.35 18.59
CA ALA A 55 -8.64 -11.35 17.78
C ALA A 55 -7.12 -11.09 17.79
N THR A 56 -6.71 -9.83 17.72
CA THR A 56 -5.30 -9.42 17.72
C THR A 56 -4.58 -9.85 18.98
N GLU A 57 -5.14 -9.60 20.17
CA GLU A 57 -4.54 -9.99 21.44
C GLU A 57 -4.51 -11.51 21.62
N LEU A 58 -5.57 -12.19 21.18
CA LEU A 58 -5.64 -13.64 21.23
C LEU A 58 -4.51 -14.28 20.41
N LEU A 59 -4.32 -13.86 19.16
CA LEU A 59 -3.29 -14.42 18.28
C LEU A 59 -1.85 -14.01 18.67
N LYS A 60 -1.68 -12.91 19.40
CA LYS A 60 -0.37 -12.50 19.95
C LYS A 60 0.11 -13.40 21.08
N ARG A 61 -0.79 -14.09 21.80
CA ARG A 61 -0.44 -14.96 22.94
C ARG A 61 0.57 -16.04 22.55
N ARG A 62 1.44 -16.40 23.50
CA ARG A 62 2.62 -17.26 23.27
C ARG A 62 2.28 -18.62 22.68
N LYS A 63 1.13 -19.19 23.06
CA LYS A 63 0.65 -20.49 22.63
C LYS A 63 0.14 -20.53 21.19
N VAL A 64 -0.26 -19.38 20.64
CA VAL A 64 -0.61 -19.29 19.23
C VAL A 64 0.67 -19.06 18.45
N HIS A 65 1.28 -20.14 17.93
CA HIS A 65 2.55 -20.04 17.22
C HIS A 65 2.39 -19.51 15.79
N ARG A 66 3.47 -18.94 15.25
CA ARG A 66 3.53 -18.37 13.91
C ARG A 66 3.10 -19.39 12.83
N ASP A 67 3.55 -20.63 12.96
CA ASP A 67 3.27 -21.70 12.00
C ASP A 67 1.78 -22.07 11.97
N ILE A 68 1.09 -21.98 13.10
CA ILE A 68 -0.36 -22.24 13.20
C ILE A 68 -1.15 -21.17 12.44
N ILE A 69 -0.78 -19.90 12.61
CA ILE A 69 -1.41 -18.80 11.87
C ILE A 69 -1.10 -18.92 10.37
N PHE A 70 0.13 -19.30 10.03
CA PHE A 70 0.54 -19.54 8.64
C PHE A 70 -0.26 -20.69 7.99
N LYS A 71 -0.37 -21.85 8.66
CA LYS A 71 -1.14 -23.01 8.20
C LYS A 71 -2.62 -22.67 8.04
N TYR A 72 -3.18 -21.91 8.98
CA TYR A 72 -4.55 -21.41 8.88
C TYR A 72 -4.76 -20.56 7.61
N LEU A 73 -3.92 -19.54 7.38
CA LEU A 73 -4.02 -18.67 6.20
C LEU A 73 -3.85 -19.44 4.88
N ALA A 74 -2.92 -20.39 4.84
CA ALA A 74 -2.74 -21.28 3.70
C ALA A 74 -3.99 -22.14 3.43
N THR A 75 -4.66 -22.63 4.48
CA THR A 75 -5.93 -23.38 4.38
C THR A 75 -7.06 -22.50 3.83
N GLN A 76 -7.06 -21.20 4.15
CA GLN A 76 -8.01 -20.21 3.61
C GLN A 76 -7.63 -19.69 2.21
N GLN A 77 -6.61 -20.27 1.55
CA GLN A 77 -6.08 -19.84 0.24
C GLN A 77 -5.52 -18.41 0.23
N ILE A 78 -5.06 -17.92 1.38
CA ILE A 78 -4.42 -16.61 1.51
C ILE A 78 -2.91 -16.83 1.35
N SER A 79 -2.35 -16.32 0.24
CA SER A 79 -0.91 -16.41 -0.02
C SER A 79 -0.16 -15.50 0.93
N VAL A 80 0.68 -16.10 1.78
CA VAL A 80 1.58 -15.40 2.71
C VAL A 80 2.99 -15.92 2.52
N LEU A 81 3.99 -15.04 2.62
CA LEU A 81 5.39 -15.42 2.44
C LEU A 81 5.84 -16.32 3.60
N PRO A 82 6.61 -17.40 3.33
CA PRO A 82 7.19 -18.23 4.38
C PRO A 82 8.17 -17.49 5.32
N SER A 83 8.59 -16.27 4.95
CA SER A 83 9.41 -15.37 5.77
C SER A 83 8.57 -14.41 6.62
N SER A 84 7.25 -14.31 6.42
CA SER A 84 6.38 -13.37 7.14
C SER A 84 6.39 -13.61 8.63
N ASP A 85 6.69 -12.59 9.42
CA ASP A 85 6.73 -12.70 10.88
C ASP A 85 5.34 -12.91 11.49
N LYS A 86 5.29 -13.25 12.78
CA LYS A 86 4.03 -13.58 13.47
C LYS A 86 3.02 -12.43 13.41
N ASN A 87 3.46 -11.16 13.50
CA ASN A 87 2.55 -10.02 13.49
C ASN A 87 1.95 -9.79 12.10
N GLN A 88 2.73 -9.99 11.04
CA GLN A 88 2.24 -9.92 9.65
C GLN A 88 1.15 -10.97 9.39
N LEU A 89 1.34 -12.20 9.86
CA LEU A 89 0.33 -13.24 9.73
C LEU A 89 -0.95 -12.90 10.50
N ILE A 90 -0.83 -12.28 11.68
CA ILE A 90 -1.97 -11.81 12.47
C ILE A 90 -2.75 -10.74 11.71
N GLN A 91 -2.06 -9.77 11.09
CA GLN A 91 -2.70 -8.73 10.29
C GLN A 91 -3.46 -9.31 9.10
N HIS A 92 -2.86 -10.24 8.34
CA HIS A 92 -3.54 -10.91 7.23
C HIS A 92 -4.80 -11.66 7.68
N ALA A 93 -4.75 -12.32 8.83
CA ALA A 93 -5.92 -13.01 9.39
C ALA A 93 -7.03 -12.02 9.78
N ILE A 94 -6.69 -10.93 10.47
CA ILE A 94 -7.66 -9.89 10.86
C ILE A 94 -8.28 -9.23 9.63
N GLU A 95 -7.47 -8.93 8.62
CA GLU A 95 -7.93 -8.29 7.38
C GLU A 95 -8.88 -9.20 6.60
N TYR A 96 -8.57 -10.49 6.53
CA TYR A 96 -9.45 -11.49 5.94
C TYR A 96 -10.82 -11.57 6.65
N TRP A 97 -10.86 -11.32 7.96
CA TRP A 97 -12.08 -11.33 8.74
C TRP A 97 -12.91 -10.02 8.68
N LYS A 98 -12.44 -8.97 7.99
CA LYS A 98 -13.06 -7.61 7.93
C LYS A 98 -14.14 -7.37 6.84
N ASP A 99 -14.76 -8.40 6.24
CA ASP A 99 -15.94 -8.36 5.31
C ASP A 99 -15.69 -8.33 3.77
N PRO A 100 -16.69 -8.63 2.90
CA PRO A 100 -16.52 -9.33 1.63
C PRO A 100 -16.58 -8.41 0.40
N VAL A 101 -15.46 -8.25 -0.30
CA VAL A 101 -15.46 -7.77 -1.68
C VAL A 101 -14.72 -8.78 -2.55
N LYS A 102 -15.53 -9.61 -3.22
CA LYS A 102 -15.26 -10.42 -4.43
C LYS A 102 -13.79 -10.61 -4.81
N ASN A 103 -13.21 -11.73 -4.36
CA ASN A 103 -12.20 -12.45 -5.15
C ASN A 103 -12.94 -13.31 -6.18
N PRO A 104 -12.88 -13.04 -7.49
CA PRO A 104 -13.13 -14.09 -8.47
C PRO A 104 -11.93 -15.04 -8.39
N LYS A 105 -12.21 -16.23 -7.86
CA LYS A 105 -11.41 -17.42 -8.12
C LYS A 105 -11.16 -17.50 -9.62
N LEU A 106 -9.89 -17.55 -10.05
CA LEU A 106 -9.56 -18.26 -11.27
C LEU A 106 -8.45 -19.26 -10.98
N SER A 107 -8.90 -20.51 -10.93
CA SER A 107 -8.13 -21.72 -11.04
C SER A 107 -7.23 -21.70 -12.28
N SER A 108 -5.96 -22.00 -12.10
CA SER A 108 -5.22 -22.81 -13.08
C SER A 108 -4.20 -23.68 -12.34
N LYS A 109 -4.41 -25.00 -12.46
CA LYS A 109 -3.50 -26.05 -11.99
C LYS A 109 -2.11 -25.89 -12.63
N PRO A 110 -1.06 -26.44 -11.98
CA PRO A 110 0.33 -26.16 -12.32
C PRO A 110 0.75 -26.96 -13.56
N GLN A 111 1.18 -26.28 -14.61
CA GLN A 111 2.11 -26.86 -15.58
C GLN A 111 3.50 -26.30 -15.28
N ALA A 112 4.38 -27.21 -14.91
CA ALA A 112 5.78 -26.97 -14.66
C ALA A 112 6.45 -26.31 -15.87
N LYS A 113 6.86 -25.06 -15.73
CA LYS A 113 7.97 -24.47 -16.47
C LYS A 113 8.76 -23.56 -15.53
N THR A 114 10.05 -23.84 -15.50
CA THR A 114 11.09 -23.15 -14.77
C THR A 114 11.22 -21.73 -15.32
N GLU A 115 10.60 -20.73 -14.67
CA GLU A 115 10.78 -19.32 -15.03
C GLU A 115 11.02 -18.46 -13.79
N ASP A 116 12.26 -17.97 -13.72
CA ASP A 116 12.73 -16.70 -13.17
C ASP A 116 12.03 -16.07 -11.96
N LYS A 117 12.75 -16.07 -10.83
CA LYS A 117 12.46 -15.27 -9.62
C LYS A 117 12.41 -13.75 -9.86
N SER A 118 12.81 -13.25 -11.03
CA SER A 118 12.78 -11.82 -11.39
C SER A 118 11.38 -11.31 -11.74
N HIS A 119 10.52 -12.15 -12.33
CA HIS A 119 9.17 -11.74 -12.74
C HIS A 119 8.21 -11.53 -11.56
N LEU A 120 8.34 -12.33 -10.49
CA LEU A 120 7.47 -12.22 -9.32
C LEU A 120 7.75 -10.93 -8.53
N GLY A 121 9.02 -10.57 -8.33
CA GLY A 121 9.39 -9.31 -7.69
C GLY A 121 9.03 -8.06 -8.52
N SER A 122 9.06 -8.17 -9.85
CA SER A 122 8.61 -7.11 -10.77
C SER A 122 7.10 -6.88 -10.69
N LEU A 123 6.30 -7.94 -10.58
CA LEU A 123 4.85 -7.83 -10.44
C LEU A 123 4.44 -7.19 -9.12
N ASP A 124 5.11 -7.55 -8.02
CA ASP A 124 4.89 -6.96 -6.69
C ASP A 124 5.27 -5.47 -6.64
N CYS A 125 6.37 -5.07 -7.31
CA CYS A 125 6.72 -3.65 -7.45
C CYS A 125 5.64 -2.90 -8.24
N GLN A 126 5.22 -3.44 -9.40
CA GLN A 126 4.22 -2.76 -10.22
C GLN A 126 2.92 -2.54 -9.45
N LEU A 127 2.46 -3.54 -8.70
CA LEU A 127 1.28 -3.40 -7.84
C LEU A 127 1.46 -2.32 -6.76
N LEU A 128 2.63 -2.27 -6.12
CA LEU A 128 2.98 -1.21 -5.16
C LEU A 128 2.93 0.17 -5.84
N GLY A 129 3.52 0.30 -7.03
CA GLY A 129 3.51 1.54 -7.80
C GLY A 129 2.10 2.00 -8.14
N GLU A 130 1.22 1.09 -8.57
CA GLU A 130 -0.19 1.39 -8.84
C GLU A 130 -0.95 1.83 -7.59
N GLN A 131 -0.78 1.14 -6.47
CA GLN A 131 -1.42 1.49 -5.20
C GLN A 131 -0.95 2.85 -4.69
N PHE A 132 0.37 3.08 -4.74
CA PHE A 132 0.98 4.37 -4.38
C PHE A 132 0.44 5.48 -5.27
N CYS A 133 0.41 5.28 -6.59
CA CYS A 133 -0.06 6.28 -7.54
C CYS A 133 -1.53 6.65 -7.30
N LYS A 134 -2.40 5.64 -7.14
CA LYS A 134 -3.82 5.85 -6.82
C LYS A 134 -3.97 6.65 -5.53
N TRP A 135 -3.31 6.24 -4.45
CA TRP A 135 -3.35 6.93 -3.17
C TRP A 135 -2.84 8.38 -3.28
N PHE A 136 -1.65 8.59 -3.86
CA PHE A 136 -1.00 9.89 -3.90
C PHE A 136 -1.83 10.93 -4.66
N TYR A 137 -2.29 10.61 -5.87
CA TYR A 137 -3.05 11.58 -6.67
C TYR A 137 -4.48 11.74 -6.18
N GLN A 138 -5.12 10.71 -5.61
CA GLN A 138 -6.40 10.88 -4.92
C GLN A 138 -6.28 11.85 -3.74
N LEU A 139 -5.26 11.65 -2.89
CA LEU A 139 -5.02 12.50 -1.73
C LEU A 139 -4.64 13.93 -2.15
N LEU A 140 -3.73 14.09 -3.11
CA LEU A 140 -3.27 15.39 -3.60
C LEU A 140 -4.40 16.17 -4.28
N ASN A 141 -5.19 15.52 -5.15
CA ASN A 141 -6.33 16.17 -5.81
C ASN A 141 -7.47 16.49 -4.84
N SER A 142 -7.65 15.72 -3.75
CA SER A 142 -8.67 16.05 -2.73
C SER A 142 -8.47 17.44 -2.09
N GLN A 143 -7.27 18.01 -2.22
CA GLN A 143 -6.95 19.36 -1.76
C GLN A 143 -7.46 20.47 -2.70
N ASN A 144 -7.88 20.11 -3.91
CA ASN A 144 -8.42 21.07 -4.87
C ASN A 144 -9.84 21.50 -4.44
N PRO A 145 -10.08 22.80 -4.17
CA PRO A 145 -11.36 23.27 -3.65
C PRO A 145 -12.54 23.09 -4.62
N MET A 146 -12.27 22.88 -5.92
CA MET A 146 -13.30 22.70 -6.94
C MET A 146 -13.88 21.28 -6.99
N LEU A 147 -13.19 20.27 -6.43
CA LEU A 147 -13.62 18.88 -6.52
C LEU A 147 -14.64 18.46 -5.44
N GLY A 148 -14.87 19.30 -4.42
CA GLY A 148 -15.92 19.08 -3.41
C GLY A 148 -15.76 17.81 -2.55
N HIS A 149 -14.63 17.11 -2.63
CA HIS A 149 -14.36 15.90 -1.88
C HIS A 149 -13.98 16.19 -0.42
N GLU A 150 -14.11 15.18 0.45
CA GLU A 150 -13.53 15.24 1.79
C GLU A 150 -12.01 15.45 1.67
N LYS A 151 -11.51 16.45 2.40
CA LYS A 151 -10.08 16.76 2.40
C LYS A 151 -9.34 15.65 3.13
N GLY A 152 -8.53 14.89 2.41
CA GLY A 152 -7.65 13.93 3.04
C GLY A 152 -6.54 14.63 3.84
N ASP A 153 -5.92 13.89 4.75
CA ASP A 153 -4.83 14.38 5.59
C ASP A 153 -3.53 14.50 4.78
N TRP A 154 -3.35 15.64 4.08
CA TRP A 154 -2.12 15.96 3.36
C TRP A 154 -1.14 16.75 4.23
N GLY A 155 0.13 16.35 4.22
CA GLY A 155 1.18 17.09 4.92
C GLY A 155 2.56 16.44 4.86
N PRO A 156 3.53 17.01 5.60
CA PRO A 156 4.93 16.55 5.61
C PRO A 156 5.11 15.12 6.13
N GLN A 157 4.14 14.56 6.85
CA GLN A 157 4.21 13.21 7.43
C GLN A 157 4.42 12.10 6.38
N HIS A 158 4.02 12.35 5.13
CA HIS A 158 4.17 11.43 4.00
C HIS A 158 5.57 11.44 3.38
N PHE A 159 6.41 12.38 3.77
CA PHE A 159 7.75 12.60 3.24
C PHE A 159 8.81 12.24 4.28
N TRP A 160 10.02 11.92 3.80
CA TRP A 160 11.22 11.91 4.64
C TRP A 160 11.63 13.34 5.00
N GLU A 161 12.20 13.53 6.20
CA GLU A 161 12.57 14.86 6.71
C GLU A 161 13.42 15.65 5.70
N ASN A 162 14.36 14.96 5.06
CA ASN A 162 15.28 15.52 4.07
C ASN A 162 14.80 15.38 2.62
N ALA A 163 13.49 15.17 2.39
CA ALA A 163 12.95 14.98 1.04
C ALA A 163 13.26 16.14 0.10
N VAL A 164 13.46 15.84 -1.18
CA VAL A 164 13.78 16.86 -2.20
C VAL A 164 12.74 16.80 -3.31
N LEU A 165 12.17 17.94 -3.67
CA LEU A 165 11.35 18.12 -4.86
C LEU A 165 12.13 18.92 -5.90
N LYS A 166 12.35 18.33 -7.07
CA LYS A 166 12.77 19.05 -8.28
C LYS A 166 11.55 19.24 -9.17
N PHE A 167 11.23 20.48 -9.50
CA PHE A 167 10.08 20.81 -10.32
C PHE A 167 10.54 21.55 -11.57
N SER A 168 10.36 20.93 -12.73
CA SER A 168 10.61 21.54 -14.03
C SER A 168 9.31 21.76 -14.77
N TYR A 169 9.16 22.92 -15.42
CA TYR A 169 8.00 23.19 -16.26
C TYR A 169 8.39 23.98 -17.50
N SER A 170 7.68 23.73 -18.59
CA SER A 170 7.89 24.40 -19.87
C SER A 170 6.56 24.98 -20.38
N THR A 171 6.51 26.30 -20.47
CA THR A 171 5.41 27.07 -21.06
C THR A 171 5.89 27.77 -22.33
N THR A 172 6.88 28.66 -22.19
CA THR A 172 7.63 29.32 -23.27
C THR A 172 9.14 29.20 -23.07
N GLU A 173 9.60 29.15 -21.82
CA GLU A 173 10.98 28.91 -21.41
C GLU A 173 11.01 27.74 -20.42
N GLU A 174 12.11 26.98 -20.42
CA GLU A 174 12.32 25.91 -19.44
C GLU A 174 12.70 26.52 -18.09
N ASN A 175 11.90 26.22 -17.07
CA ASN A 175 12.14 26.64 -15.69
C ASN A 175 12.41 25.43 -14.81
N MET A 176 13.25 25.61 -13.79
CA MET A 176 13.56 24.58 -12.80
C MET A 176 13.60 25.17 -11.40
N GLU A 177 12.82 24.58 -10.50
CA GLU A 177 12.74 24.91 -9.08
C GLU A 177 13.19 23.70 -8.25
N GLU A 178 13.82 23.93 -7.11
CA GLU A 178 14.15 22.89 -6.14
C GLU A 178 13.68 23.28 -4.73
N TYR A 179 13.03 22.34 -4.05
CA TYR A 179 12.52 22.50 -2.70
C TYR A 179 13.08 21.40 -1.81
N ASN A 180 13.68 21.81 -0.70
CA ASN A 180 14.38 20.92 0.22
C ASN A 180 13.60 20.79 1.54
N GLY A 181 13.50 19.56 2.02
CA GLY A 181 12.79 19.18 3.24
C GLY A 181 11.34 18.75 3.02
N ALA A 182 10.83 17.92 3.93
CA ALA A 182 9.46 17.42 3.93
C ALA A 182 8.42 18.54 3.84
N GLN A 183 8.60 19.60 4.64
CA GLN A 183 7.67 20.72 4.73
C GLN A 183 7.56 21.48 3.40
N MET A 184 8.70 21.89 2.82
CA MET A 184 8.70 22.67 1.58
C MET A 184 8.21 21.85 0.39
N THR A 185 8.60 20.58 0.32
CA THR A 185 8.10 19.64 -0.69
C THR A 185 6.58 19.50 -0.62
N SER A 186 6.04 19.26 0.58
CA SER A 186 4.61 19.11 0.82
C SER A 186 3.83 20.39 0.46
N LEU A 187 4.33 21.56 0.89
CA LEU A 187 3.68 22.84 0.62
C LEU A 187 3.67 23.18 -0.87
N ARG A 188 4.77 22.96 -1.59
CA ARG A 188 4.80 23.28 -3.03
C ARG A 188 3.84 22.39 -3.82
N LEU A 189 3.82 21.09 -3.57
CA LEU A 189 2.87 20.17 -4.20
C LEU A 189 1.43 20.54 -3.87
N LEU A 190 1.15 20.92 -2.61
CA LEU A 190 -0.17 21.40 -2.20
C LEU A 190 -0.59 22.68 -2.94
N ALA A 191 0.32 23.62 -3.17
CA ALA A 191 0.03 24.86 -3.89
C ALA A 191 -0.45 24.58 -5.34
N LEU A 192 0.13 23.57 -6.02
CA LEU A 192 -0.30 23.18 -7.37
C LEU A 192 -1.79 22.82 -7.44
N THR A 193 -2.31 22.11 -6.44
CA THR A 193 -3.72 21.69 -6.43
C THR A 193 -4.66 22.68 -5.75
N ARG A 194 -4.21 23.33 -4.67
CA ARG A 194 -5.05 24.22 -3.86
C ARG A 194 -5.11 25.65 -4.39
N GLU A 195 -3.97 26.21 -4.77
CA GLU A 195 -3.83 27.61 -5.18
C GLU A 195 -3.93 27.73 -6.71
N GLU A 196 -3.17 26.91 -7.43
CA GLU A 196 -3.15 26.89 -8.90
C GLU A 196 -4.29 26.07 -9.52
N ARG A 197 -5.08 25.39 -8.67
CA ARG A 197 -6.29 24.63 -9.01
C ARG A 197 -6.06 23.55 -10.07
N LEU A 198 -4.86 22.98 -10.10
CA LEU A 198 -4.55 21.87 -10.99
C LEU A 198 -5.18 20.58 -10.48
N VAL A 199 -5.52 19.71 -11.41
CA VAL A 199 -5.97 18.34 -11.16
C VAL A 199 -5.08 17.42 -11.98
N PHE A 200 -4.44 16.47 -11.29
CA PHE A 200 -3.55 15.50 -11.90
C PHE A 200 -4.33 14.24 -12.23
N ASN A 201 -4.33 13.82 -13.49
CA ASN A 201 -4.93 12.57 -13.92
C ASN A 201 -3.82 11.61 -14.37
N PRO A 202 -3.32 10.74 -13.45
CA PRO A 202 -2.24 9.81 -13.75
C PRO A 202 -2.72 8.69 -14.68
N ASN A 203 -1.89 8.28 -15.62
CA ASN A 203 -2.09 7.04 -16.37
C ASN A 203 -1.48 5.88 -15.58
N VAL A 204 -2.33 5.10 -14.91
CA VAL A 204 -1.92 3.94 -14.10
C VAL A 204 -1.82 2.64 -14.92
N ASP A 205 -2.05 2.69 -16.23
CA ASP A 205 -1.83 1.54 -17.10
C ASP A 205 -0.34 1.24 -17.25
N SER A 206 -0.02 0.04 -17.75
CA SER A 206 1.36 -0.45 -17.95
C SER A 206 2.26 0.45 -18.82
N LYS A 207 1.67 1.36 -19.61
CA LYS A 207 2.40 2.36 -20.41
C LYS A 207 2.62 3.68 -19.69
N GLY A 208 1.76 4.02 -18.73
CA GLY A 208 1.79 5.26 -17.99
C GLY A 208 2.55 5.18 -16.67
N LEU A 209 2.74 3.97 -16.14
CA LEU A 209 3.41 3.74 -14.87
C LEU A 209 4.51 2.67 -14.97
N LYS A 210 5.68 2.97 -14.39
CA LYS A 210 6.76 2.00 -14.20
C LYS A 210 7.24 2.01 -12.75
N CYS A 211 7.46 0.83 -12.19
CA CYS A 211 8.04 0.65 -10.87
C CYS A 211 9.32 -0.18 -10.97
N VAL A 212 10.38 0.27 -10.31
CA VAL A 212 11.62 -0.49 -10.13
C VAL A 212 12.06 -0.45 -8.67
N THR A 213 12.72 -1.50 -8.20
CA THR A 213 13.23 -1.59 -6.83
C THR A 213 14.74 -1.76 -6.86
N SER A 214 15.45 -0.93 -6.09
CA SER A 214 16.89 -1.06 -5.92
C SER A 214 17.23 -2.19 -4.93
N PRO A 215 18.43 -2.80 -5.04
CA PRO A 215 18.88 -3.81 -4.07
C PRO A 215 18.90 -3.33 -2.61
N HIS A 216 18.97 -2.01 -2.39
CA HIS A 216 19.04 -1.38 -1.08
C HIS A 216 17.66 -0.95 -0.53
N GLY A 217 16.57 -1.36 -1.18
CA GLY A 217 15.20 -1.16 -0.69
C GLY A 217 14.58 0.20 -1.04
N LEU A 218 15.20 0.97 -1.93
CA LEU A 218 14.56 2.15 -2.55
C LEU A 218 13.66 1.67 -3.69
N VAL A 219 12.41 2.11 -3.69
CA VAL A 219 11.48 1.87 -4.81
C VAL A 219 11.35 3.16 -5.60
N VAL A 220 11.56 3.08 -6.92
CA VAL A 220 11.38 4.21 -7.83
C VAL A 220 10.09 4.00 -8.62
N VAL A 221 9.16 4.95 -8.51
CA VAL A 221 7.89 4.94 -9.25
C VAL A 221 7.90 6.11 -10.22
N ALA A 222 7.80 5.81 -11.52
CA ALA A 222 7.65 6.80 -12.57
C ALA A 222 6.21 6.75 -13.11
N VAL A 223 5.57 7.90 -13.21
CA VAL A 223 4.19 8.05 -13.69
C VAL A 223 4.04 9.21 -14.65
N ALA A 224 3.40 8.96 -15.77
CA ALA A 224 2.97 9.98 -16.72
C ALA A 224 1.48 10.22 -16.56
N GLY A 225 1.03 11.45 -16.82
CA GLY A 225 -0.38 11.78 -16.74
C GLY A 225 -0.72 13.07 -17.46
N THR A 226 -1.98 13.48 -17.33
CA THR A 226 -2.47 14.75 -17.84
C THR A 226 -2.77 15.71 -16.69
N ILE A 227 -2.59 17.01 -16.95
CA ILE A 227 -2.98 18.07 -16.02
C ILE A 227 -4.22 18.74 -16.57
N HIS A 228 -5.18 18.99 -15.68
CA HIS A 228 -6.42 19.68 -15.98
C HIS A 228 -6.64 20.82 -15.02
N ARG A 229 -7.41 21.81 -15.45
CA ARG A 229 -8.00 22.83 -14.57
C ARG A 229 -9.46 22.96 -14.95
N ASN A 230 -10.35 22.66 -14.01
CA ASN A 230 -11.77 22.44 -14.30
C ASN A 230 -11.91 21.33 -15.36
N ASN A 231 -12.56 21.62 -16.49
CA ASN A 231 -12.71 20.69 -17.63
C ASN A 231 -11.73 20.99 -18.77
N LEU A 232 -10.74 21.86 -18.55
CA LEU A 232 -9.73 22.19 -19.56
C LEU A 232 -8.49 21.35 -19.31
N TRP A 233 -8.10 20.57 -20.32
CA TRP A 233 -6.78 19.96 -20.39
C TRP A 233 -5.74 21.07 -20.50
N LEU A 234 -4.62 20.99 -19.77
CA LEU A 234 -3.56 22.00 -19.79
C LEU A 234 -2.22 21.47 -20.31
N GLY A 235 -2.04 20.14 -20.30
CA GLY A 235 -0.79 19.53 -20.70
C GLY A 235 -0.59 18.14 -20.12
N ILE A 236 0.65 17.67 -20.19
CA ILE A 236 1.07 16.39 -19.62
C ILE A 236 2.09 16.62 -18.51
N PHE A 237 2.23 15.62 -17.66
CA PHE A 237 3.30 15.59 -16.67
C PHE A 237 3.99 14.23 -16.69
N GLU A 238 5.26 14.24 -16.30
CA GLU A 238 5.98 13.05 -15.86
C GLU A 238 6.47 13.30 -14.44
N GLN A 239 6.25 12.34 -13.55
CA GLN A 239 6.66 12.45 -12.16
C GLN A 239 7.37 11.18 -11.70
N ILE A 240 8.54 11.35 -11.09
CA ILE A 240 9.36 10.27 -10.56
C ILE A 240 9.44 10.41 -9.05
N PHE A 241 9.14 9.33 -8.33
CA PHE A 241 9.16 9.26 -6.88
C PHE A 241 10.20 8.26 -6.43
N GLY A 242 10.95 8.61 -5.38
CA GLY A 242 11.73 7.65 -4.60
C GLY A 242 11.00 7.33 -3.31
N LEU A 243 10.73 6.06 -3.04
CA LEU A 243 10.01 5.59 -1.87
C LEU A 243 10.92 4.70 -1.04
N ILE A 244 10.99 4.96 0.26
CA ILE A 244 11.73 4.12 1.21
C ILE A 244 10.76 3.71 2.32
N ARG A 245 10.75 2.43 2.65
CA ARG A 245 9.93 1.91 3.75
C ARG A 245 10.44 2.48 5.08
N CYS A 246 9.53 3.03 5.88
CA CYS A 246 9.86 3.51 7.21
C CYS A 246 10.31 2.32 8.09
N PRO A 247 11.44 2.40 8.82
CA PRO A 247 11.84 1.32 9.73
C PRO A 247 10.98 1.22 11.00
N ILE A 248 10.33 2.32 11.39
CA ILE A 248 9.63 2.48 12.67
C ILE A 248 8.11 2.27 12.50
N GLY A 249 7.62 2.09 11.27
CA GLY A 249 6.21 1.80 10.97
C GLY A 249 6.03 1.14 9.59
N GLU A 250 4.84 0.61 9.30
CA GLU A 250 4.59 -0.13 8.04
C GLU A 250 4.38 0.76 6.80
N ASN A 251 4.61 2.07 6.91
CA ASN A 251 4.33 3.04 5.85
C ASN A 251 5.54 3.32 4.96
N TRP A 252 5.30 3.50 3.67
CA TRP A 252 6.27 4.04 2.72
C TRP A 252 6.32 5.56 2.84
N LYS A 253 7.53 6.14 2.76
CA LYS A 253 7.74 7.58 2.77
C LYS A 253 8.47 8.03 1.52
N ILE A 254 8.09 9.21 1.04
CA ILE A 254 8.66 9.82 -0.17
C ILE A 254 10.00 10.46 0.17
N ARG A 255 11.08 9.96 -0.45
CA ARG A 255 12.46 10.44 -0.30
C ARG A 255 12.78 11.55 -1.29
N PHE A 256 12.28 11.47 -2.51
CA PHE A 256 12.43 12.52 -3.51
C PHE A 256 11.25 12.51 -4.48
N VAL A 257 11.04 13.65 -5.14
CA VAL A 257 10.05 13.86 -6.19
C VAL A 257 10.70 14.65 -7.31
N ASN A 258 10.67 14.14 -8.54
CA ASN A 258 11.03 14.90 -9.72
C ASN A 258 9.77 15.07 -10.56
N LEU A 259 9.22 16.27 -10.62
CA LEU A 259 8.04 16.61 -11.40
C LEU A 259 8.45 17.39 -12.64
N LYS A 260 8.03 16.94 -13.82
CA LYS A 260 8.15 17.64 -15.09
C LYS A 260 6.77 17.91 -15.65
N VAL A 261 6.51 19.16 -16.05
CA VAL A 261 5.22 19.57 -16.63
C VAL A 261 5.44 20.22 -18.00
N PHE A 262 4.68 19.74 -18.98
CA PHE A 262 4.73 20.23 -20.36
C PHE A 262 3.37 20.78 -20.75
N GLY A 263 3.29 22.08 -21.05
CA GLY A 263 2.05 22.72 -21.49
C GLY A 263 1.68 22.35 -22.93
N GLN A 264 0.40 22.51 -23.31
CA GLN A 264 -0.12 22.14 -24.64
C GLN A 264 0.77 22.61 -25.81
N ASN A 265 1.24 23.86 -25.75
CA ASN A 265 2.06 24.50 -26.79
C ASN A 265 3.35 23.74 -27.10
N THR A 266 3.87 22.97 -26.13
CA THR A 266 5.10 22.17 -26.27
C THR A 266 4.82 20.75 -26.79
N THR A 267 3.56 20.30 -26.72
CA THR A 267 3.14 18.92 -27.06
C THR A 267 2.57 18.77 -28.47
N GLY A 268 2.36 19.87 -29.20
CA GLY A 268 1.96 19.87 -30.62
C GLY A 268 0.53 19.41 -30.94
N SER A 269 -0.28 19.01 -29.95
CA SER A 269 -1.66 18.53 -30.18
C SER A 269 -2.69 19.53 -29.65
N VAL A 270 -3.60 19.98 -30.50
CA VAL A 270 -4.56 21.05 -30.18
C VAL A 270 -5.94 20.50 -29.75
N ASP A 271 -6.31 19.28 -30.15
CA ASP A 271 -7.73 18.85 -30.09
C ASP A 271 -8.03 17.65 -29.15
N SER A 272 -7.02 16.95 -28.63
CA SER A 272 -7.25 15.85 -27.66
C SER A 272 -6.00 15.54 -26.82
N PRO A 273 -6.14 15.23 -25.52
CA PRO A 273 -5.00 14.86 -24.69
C PRO A 273 -4.35 13.56 -25.21
N PRO A 274 -3.04 13.56 -25.52
CA PRO A 274 -2.35 12.32 -25.89
C PRO A 274 -2.40 11.33 -24.72
N MET A 275 -2.42 10.02 -24.98
CA MET A 275 -2.30 9.02 -23.93
C MET A 275 -0.90 9.15 -23.31
N PRO A 276 -0.77 9.68 -22.08
CA PRO A 276 0.54 10.01 -21.53
C PRO A 276 1.25 8.70 -21.15
N SER A 277 2.46 8.52 -21.65
CA SER A 277 3.28 7.32 -21.41
C SER A 277 4.64 7.71 -20.89
N ILE A 278 5.16 6.93 -19.94
CA ILE A 278 6.53 7.13 -19.43
C ILE A 278 7.54 6.78 -20.51
N GLN A 279 8.35 7.75 -20.90
CA GLN A 279 9.38 7.56 -21.92
C GLN A 279 10.62 6.83 -21.38
N TYR A 280 10.87 6.95 -20.07
CA TYR A 280 12.01 6.31 -19.40
C TYR A 280 12.02 4.81 -19.57
N LYS A 281 13.15 4.24 -19.97
CA LYS A 281 13.40 2.79 -19.87
C LYS A 281 13.70 2.38 -18.42
N THR A 282 13.52 1.11 -18.10
CA THR A 282 13.74 0.56 -16.75
C THR A 282 15.13 0.87 -16.20
N ASN A 283 16.17 0.70 -17.02
CA ASN A 283 17.56 0.99 -16.68
C ASN A 283 17.83 2.50 -16.48
N GLU A 284 17.07 3.37 -17.15
CA GLU A 284 17.20 4.83 -16.98
C GLU A 284 16.62 5.31 -15.65
N LEU A 285 15.71 4.53 -15.04
CA LEU A 285 15.19 4.81 -13.70
C LEU A 285 16.18 4.41 -12.59
N GLU A 286 17.14 3.53 -12.86
CA GLU A 286 18.16 3.12 -11.89
C GLU A 286 19.16 4.24 -11.57
N VAL A 287 19.24 5.26 -12.43
CA VAL A 287 20.03 6.48 -12.18
C VAL A 287 19.55 7.21 -10.91
N PHE A 288 18.31 6.97 -10.47
CA PHE A 288 17.77 7.55 -9.25
C PHE A 288 18.09 6.72 -7.98
N TYR A 289 18.91 5.67 -8.08
CA TYR A 289 19.36 4.90 -6.93
C TYR A 289 20.49 5.56 -6.12
N SER A 290 21.18 6.52 -6.72
CA SER A 290 22.32 7.26 -6.15
C SER A 290 21.90 8.52 -5.41
#